data_AF-A0A547EGG0-F1
#
_entry.id   AF-A0A547EGG0-F1
#
_cell.length_a   1.000
_cell.length_b   1.000
_cell.length_c   1.000
_cell.angle_alpha   90.00
_cell.angle_beta   90.00
_cell.angle_gamma   90.00
#
_symmetry.space_group_name_H-M   'P 1'
#
loop_
_entity.id
_entity.type
_entity.pdbx_description
1 polymer ?
#
loop_
_entity_poly.entity_id
_entity_poly.type
_entity_poly.pdbx_seq_one_letter_code
_entity_poly.pdbx_strand_id
1 'polypeptide(L)'
;MASALGAFLLLLVASSYADFYYTQTKQKEQLYLQAEAHQLLNYFQQHFQHIGYQGSHRTDSNFDLFQQAGKSLNIVHKNCIIGFYDLNQDGCLGKRKTKTAACKLGTVNNTREVLKEIVGFKVENNEIYTFSSQLDNCVKEQCQTLLENCDGNWSKFTEANNFKTKKLDFSWRQEDNLLKIELEIESPKQKGLIYTAVRYVFILNNTR
;
A
#
# COMPACT_ATOMS: atom_id res chain seq x y z
N MET A 1 55.63 20.78 -27.19
CA MET A 1 54.65 19.83 -27.78
C MET A 1 54.29 18.69 -26.84
N ALA A 2 55.25 18.00 -26.19
CA ALA A 2 54.95 16.91 -25.24
C ALA A 2 54.03 17.31 -24.07
N SER A 3 54.23 18.49 -23.48
CA SER A 3 53.40 18.97 -22.35
C SER A 3 51.95 19.28 -22.74
N ALA A 4 51.71 19.78 -23.95
CA ALA A 4 50.36 20.06 -24.45
C ALA A 4 49.58 18.76 -24.72
N LEU A 5 50.27 17.74 -25.26
CA LEU A 5 49.69 16.43 -25.47
C LEU A 5 49.36 15.72 -24.15
N GLY A 6 50.26 15.82 -23.15
CA GLY A 6 50.02 15.30 -21.81
C GLY A 6 48.83 15.97 -21.11
N ALA A 7 48.74 17.30 -21.19
CA ALA A 7 47.60 18.04 -20.63
C ALA A 7 46.28 17.69 -21.33
N PHE A 8 46.29 17.55 -22.66
CA PHE A 8 45.12 17.13 -23.43
C PHE A 8 44.66 15.71 -23.05
N LEU A 9 45.60 14.77 -22.91
CA LEU A 9 45.28 13.41 -22.48
C LEU A 9 44.69 13.38 -21.06
N LEU A 10 45.26 14.16 -20.13
CA LEU A 10 44.74 14.28 -18.76
C LEU A 10 43.31 14.85 -18.75
N LEU A 11 43.00 15.84 -19.59
CA LEU A 11 41.66 16.39 -19.72
C LEU A 11 40.66 15.36 -20.25
N LEU A 12 41.05 14.56 -21.26
CA LEU A 12 40.21 13.48 -21.79
C LEU A 12 39.92 12.40 -20.74
N VAL A 13 40.93 12.00 -19.96
CA VAL A 13 40.76 11.02 -18.89
C VAL A 13 39.88 11.59 -17.78
N ALA A 14 40.09 12.85 -17.39
CA ALA A 14 39.28 13.51 -16.36
C ALA A 14 37.81 13.66 -16.78
N SER A 15 37.53 14.06 -18.02
CA SER A 15 36.15 14.15 -18.53
C SER A 15 35.48 12.78 -18.58
N SER A 16 36.18 11.77 -19.09
CA SER A 16 35.66 10.40 -19.17
C SER A 16 35.36 9.82 -17.79
N TYR A 17 36.22 10.09 -16.81
CA TYR A 17 36.00 9.68 -15.42
C TYR A 17 34.80 10.38 -14.79
N ALA A 18 34.64 11.69 -15.01
CA ALA A 18 33.49 12.44 -14.53
C ALA A 18 32.17 11.91 -15.13
N ASP A 19 32.15 11.63 -16.43
CA ASP A 19 30.99 11.06 -17.12
C ASP A 19 30.65 9.65 -16.62
N PHE A 20 31.66 8.81 -16.43
CA PHE A 20 31.49 7.49 -15.85
C PHE A 20 30.92 7.56 -14.44
N TYR A 21 31.48 8.43 -13.58
CA TYR A 21 31.00 8.60 -12.21
C TYR A 21 29.56 9.11 -12.16
N TYR A 22 29.21 10.08 -13.02
CA TYR A 22 27.85 10.59 -13.13
C TYR A 22 26.87 9.48 -13.56
N THR A 23 27.24 8.71 -14.59
CA THR A 23 26.44 7.60 -15.11
C THR A 23 26.25 6.51 -14.07
N GLN A 24 27.31 6.09 -13.38
CA GLN A 24 27.26 5.11 -12.31
C GLN A 24 26.34 5.57 -11.17
N THR A 25 26.44 6.83 -10.76
CA THR A 25 25.57 7.39 -9.71
C THR A 25 24.10 7.34 -10.12
N LYS A 26 23.78 7.69 -11.37
CA LYS A 26 22.43 7.61 -11.94
C LYS A 26 21.90 6.17 -12.01
N GLN A 27 22.72 5.23 -12.48
CA GLN A 27 22.34 3.81 -12.54
C GLN A 27 22.07 3.24 -11.15
N LYS A 28 22.92 3.54 -10.17
CA LYS A 28 22.73 3.12 -8.78
C LYS A 28 21.40 3.64 -8.20
N GLU A 29 21.09 4.91 -8.44
CA GLU A 29 19.83 5.49 -7.98
C GLU A 29 18.61 4.89 -8.70
N GLN A 30 18.72 4.57 -10.00
CA GLN A 30 17.66 3.88 -10.72
C GLN A 30 17.40 2.47 -10.17
N LEU A 31 18.45 1.71 -9.86
CA LEU A 31 18.33 0.41 -9.22
C LEU A 31 17.72 0.50 -7.82
N TYR A 32 18.06 1.56 -7.07
CA TYR A 32 17.43 1.85 -5.78
C TYR A 32 15.92 2.06 -5.93
N LEU A 33 15.48 2.96 -6.83
CA LEU A 33 14.04 3.17 -7.08
C LEU A 33 13.34 1.89 -7.53
N GLN A 34 13.99 1.09 -8.39
CA GLN A 34 13.43 -0.19 -8.82
C GLN A 34 13.20 -1.14 -7.63
N ALA A 35 14.19 -1.26 -6.73
CA ALA A 35 14.09 -2.11 -5.55
C ALA A 35 12.95 -1.65 -4.62
N GLU A 36 12.89 -0.35 -4.30
CA GLU A 36 11.84 0.24 -3.45
C GLU A 36 10.45 0.03 -4.04
N ALA A 37 10.27 0.32 -5.34
CA ALA A 37 8.98 0.16 -6.00
C ALA A 37 8.50 -1.30 -5.97
N HIS A 38 9.38 -2.26 -6.22
CA HIS A 38 9.01 -3.68 -6.15
C HIS A 38 8.78 -4.16 -4.72
N GLN A 39 9.52 -3.67 -3.73
CA GLN A 39 9.29 -3.95 -2.33
C GLN A 39 7.89 -3.48 -1.90
N LEU A 40 7.52 -2.24 -2.24
CA LEU A 40 6.18 -1.70 -1.98
C LEU A 40 5.09 -2.52 -2.68
N LEU A 41 5.25 -2.82 -3.96
CA LEU A 41 4.26 -3.61 -4.70
C LEU A 41 4.10 -5.04 -4.15
N ASN A 42 5.19 -5.65 -3.67
CA ASN A 42 5.12 -6.96 -3.03
C ASN A 42 4.41 -6.89 -1.67
N TYR A 43 4.68 -5.85 -0.89
CA TYR A 43 4.00 -5.59 0.38
C TYR A 43 2.49 -5.41 0.16
N PHE A 44 2.09 -4.59 -0.82
CA PHE A 44 0.68 -4.42 -1.18
C PHE A 44 0.04 -5.74 -1.62
N GLN A 45 0.71 -6.51 -2.48
CA GLN A 45 0.21 -7.80 -2.93
C GLN A 45 -0.06 -8.76 -1.77
N GLN A 46 0.86 -8.85 -0.81
CA GLN A 46 0.70 -9.73 0.36
C GLN A 46 -0.53 -9.38 1.19
N HIS A 47 -0.88 -8.10 1.29
CA HIS A 47 -2.09 -7.69 1.99
C HIS A 47 -3.34 -7.93 1.15
N PHE A 48 -3.34 -7.52 -0.12
CA PHE A 48 -4.53 -7.59 -0.96
C PHE A 48 -4.96 -9.00 -1.32
N GLN A 49 -4.03 -9.95 -1.48
CA GLN A 49 -4.38 -11.34 -1.82
C GLN A 49 -5.25 -12.03 -0.76
N HIS A 50 -5.23 -11.55 0.50
CA HIS A 50 -5.99 -12.13 1.61
C HIS A 50 -7.31 -11.40 1.91
N ILE A 51 -7.59 -10.30 1.23
CA ILE A 51 -8.80 -9.49 1.44
C ILE A 51 -10.06 -10.36 1.45
N GLY A 52 -10.93 -10.08 2.42
CA GLY A 52 -12.19 -10.79 2.62
C GLY A 52 -12.05 -12.23 3.13
N TYR A 53 -10.82 -12.71 3.39
CA TYR A 53 -10.63 -13.98 4.05
C TYR A 53 -11.27 -13.96 5.44
N GLN A 54 -11.98 -15.04 5.76
CA GLN A 54 -12.59 -15.31 7.05
C GLN A 54 -12.27 -16.75 7.43
N GLY A 55 -11.78 -16.95 8.65
CA GLY A 55 -11.47 -18.27 9.18
C GLY A 55 -12.71 -19.05 9.62
N SER A 56 -12.53 -19.89 10.64
CA SER A 56 -13.62 -20.67 11.23
C SER A 56 -14.59 -19.74 11.97
N HIS A 57 -15.91 -19.98 11.97
CA HIS A 57 -16.98 -19.13 12.59
C HIS A 57 -17.54 -17.99 11.71
N ARG A 58 -17.70 -18.23 10.40
CA ARG A 58 -18.29 -17.25 9.45
C ARG A 58 -19.75 -16.89 9.74
N THR A 59 -20.52 -17.80 10.34
CA THR A 59 -21.96 -17.63 10.60
C THR A 59 -22.24 -16.52 11.61
N ASP A 60 -21.34 -16.34 12.58
CA ASP A 60 -21.50 -15.39 13.70
C ASP A 60 -20.48 -14.25 13.64
N SER A 61 -20.01 -13.95 12.42
CA SER A 61 -19.04 -12.90 12.14
C SER A 61 -19.61 -11.49 12.34
N ASN A 62 -18.71 -10.53 12.43
CA ASN A 62 -18.96 -9.08 12.40
C ASN A 62 -18.60 -8.43 11.05
N PHE A 63 -18.22 -9.20 10.03
CA PHE A 63 -17.84 -8.64 8.71
C PHE A 63 -18.93 -7.78 8.08
N ASP A 64 -20.21 -8.13 8.26
CA ASP A 64 -21.36 -7.37 7.78
C ASP A 64 -21.49 -5.97 8.40
N LEU A 65 -20.80 -5.71 9.52
CA LEU A 65 -20.69 -4.38 10.09
C LEU A 65 -19.74 -3.49 9.27
N PHE A 66 -18.72 -4.07 8.64
CA PHE A 66 -17.66 -3.33 7.93
C PHE A 66 -17.84 -3.35 6.42
N GLN A 67 -18.52 -4.37 5.89
CA GLN A 67 -18.76 -4.50 4.46
C GLN A 67 -19.71 -3.41 3.95
N GLN A 68 -19.36 -2.84 2.81
CA GLN A 68 -20.23 -1.96 2.03
C GLN A 68 -20.66 -2.71 0.77
N ALA A 69 -21.97 -2.83 0.55
CA ALA A 69 -22.54 -3.61 -0.56
C ALA A 69 -21.97 -5.05 -0.67
N GLY A 70 -21.64 -5.69 0.46
CA GLY A 70 -21.07 -7.04 0.52
C GLY A 70 -19.59 -7.13 0.13
N LYS A 71 -18.90 -6.00 -0.06
CA LYS A 71 -17.48 -5.94 -0.42
C LYS A 71 -16.59 -5.74 0.81
N SER A 72 -15.44 -6.42 0.81
CA SER A 72 -14.38 -6.27 1.85
C SER A 72 -13.22 -5.38 1.41
N LEU A 73 -13.27 -4.84 0.20
CA LEU A 73 -12.32 -3.88 -0.35
C LEU A 73 -13.08 -2.83 -1.13
N ASN A 74 -12.75 -1.56 -0.89
CA ASN A 74 -13.24 -0.46 -1.69
C ASN A 74 -12.09 0.39 -2.22
N ILE A 75 -12.16 0.70 -3.52
CA ILE A 75 -11.32 1.71 -4.16
C ILE A 75 -12.12 3.00 -4.15
N VAL A 76 -12.01 3.78 -3.06
CA VAL A 76 -12.78 5.00 -2.84
C VAL A 76 -12.45 6.04 -3.92
N HIS A 77 -11.16 6.20 -4.20
CA HIS A 77 -10.64 7.00 -5.29
C HIS A 77 -9.37 6.34 -5.84
N LYS A 78 -8.88 6.77 -7.01
CA LYS A 78 -7.74 6.08 -7.67
C LYS A 78 -6.53 5.93 -6.76
N ASN A 79 -6.24 6.94 -5.94
CA ASN A 79 -5.12 6.98 -5.00
C ASN A 79 -5.48 6.64 -3.54
N CYS A 80 -6.62 6.00 -3.28
CA CYS A 80 -6.90 5.43 -1.97
C CYS A 80 -7.76 4.18 -2.04
N ILE A 81 -7.33 3.19 -1.27
CA ILE A 81 -7.96 1.90 -1.16
C ILE A 81 -8.00 1.49 0.30
N ILE A 82 -9.12 0.91 0.73
CA ILE A 82 -9.27 0.37 2.06
C ILE A 82 -9.95 -0.99 1.94
N GLY A 83 -9.45 -1.96 2.69
CA GLY A 83 -10.08 -3.26 2.83
C GLY A 83 -9.65 -3.95 4.10
N PHE A 84 -10.14 -5.16 4.30
CA PHE A 84 -9.87 -5.91 5.53
C PHE A 84 -9.96 -7.42 5.33
N TYR A 85 -9.37 -8.16 6.27
CA TYR A 85 -9.44 -9.61 6.33
C TYR A 85 -9.13 -10.10 7.75
N ASP A 86 -9.68 -11.26 8.10
CA ASP A 86 -9.46 -11.92 9.37
C ASP A 86 -8.05 -12.53 9.39
N LEU A 87 -7.12 -11.83 10.04
CA LEU A 87 -5.73 -12.26 10.20
C LEU A 87 -5.62 -13.37 11.25
N ASN A 88 -6.50 -13.35 12.26
CA ASN A 88 -6.52 -14.32 13.35
C ASN A 88 -7.13 -15.68 12.98
N GLN A 89 -7.77 -15.76 11.82
CA GLN A 89 -8.45 -16.94 11.26
C GLN A 89 -9.57 -17.49 12.16
N ASP A 90 -10.17 -16.59 12.92
CA ASP A 90 -11.03 -16.92 14.04
C ASP A 90 -12.52 -16.58 13.78
N GLY A 91 -12.81 -16.07 12.57
CA GLY A 91 -14.12 -15.75 12.04
C GLY A 91 -14.56 -14.31 12.30
N CYS A 92 -13.87 -13.61 13.21
CA CYS A 92 -14.15 -12.21 13.51
C CYS A 92 -13.12 -11.29 12.85
N LEU A 93 -13.55 -10.07 12.52
CA LEU A 93 -12.65 -8.96 12.29
C LEU A 93 -12.23 -8.36 13.63
N GLY A 94 -10.95 -8.38 13.92
CA GLY A 94 -10.34 -8.04 15.20
C GLY A 94 -10.32 -9.20 16.19
N LYS A 95 -9.64 -8.99 17.31
CA LYS A 95 -9.42 -9.98 18.35
C LYS A 95 -10.60 -10.06 19.32
N ARG A 96 -11.13 -11.26 19.53
CA ARG A 96 -12.14 -11.52 20.57
C ARG A 96 -11.60 -11.32 21.99
N LYS A 97 -12.46 -10.88 22.91
CA LYS A 97 -12.14 -10.76 24.35
C LYS A 97 -11.86 -12.12 25.00
N THR A 98 -12.64 -13.14 24.63
CA THR A 98 -12.49 -14.54 25.05
C THR A 98 -12.78 -15.47 23.87
N LYS A 99 -12.38 -16.74 23.93
CA LYS A 99 -12.61 -17.70 22.83
C LYS A 99 -14.09 -17.92 22.48
N THR A 100 -15.00 -17.62 23.41
CA THR A 100 -16.44 -17.82 23.28
C THR A 100 -17.22 -16.51 23.11
N ALA A 101 -16.55 -15.36 23.14
CA ALA A 101 -17.21 -14.08 22.93
C ALA A 101 -17.69 -13.95 21.48
N ALA A 102 -18.92 -13.45 21.30
CA ALA A 102 -19.46 -13.14 19.98
C ALA A 102 -18.67 -11.98 19.33
N CYS A 103 -18.50 -12.02 18.01
CA CYS A 103 -17.80 -10.98 17.25
C CYS A 103 -18.53 -9.63 17.31
N LYS A 104 -19.87 -9.65 17.44
CA LYS A 104 -20.74 -8.48 17.52
C LYS A 104 -21.87 -8.66 18.54
N LEU A 105 -22.43 -7.56 19.00
CA LEU A 105 -23.63 -7.50 19.82
C LEU A 105 -24.67 -6.67 19.06
N GLY A 106 -25.59 -7.35 18.36
CA GLY A 106 -26.52 -6.68 17.44
C GLY A 106 -25.78 -6.00 16.30
N THR A 107 -25.83 -4.67 16.25
CA THR A 107 -25.17 -3.83 15.23
C THR A 107 -23.84 -3.23 15.70
N VAL A 108 -23.33 -3.63 16.87
CA VAL A 108 -22.12 -3.06 17.47
C VAL A 108 -20.98 -4.08 17.44
N ASN A 109 -19.80 -3.62 17.05
CA ASN A 109 -18.60 -4.44 17.10
C ASN A 109 -18.23 -4.82 18.55
N ASN A 110 -17.81 -6.07 18.78
CA ASN A 110 -17.42 -6.56 20.11
C ASN A 110 -16.00 -7.16 20.15
N THR A 111 -15.19 -6.88 19.13
CA THR A 111 -13.77 -7.24 19.06
C THR A 111 -12.87 -6.06 19.43
N ARG A 112 -11.56 -6.30 19.54
CA ARG A 112 -10.53 -5.29 19.80
C ARG A 112 -9.43 -5.39 18.77
N GLU A 113 -8.55 -4.39 18.70
CA GLU A 113 -7.41 -4.40 17.79
C GLU A 113 -7.82 -4.54 16.32
N VAL A 114 -9.01 -4.05 15.95
CA VAL A 114 -9.57 -4.16 14.58
C VAL A 114 -8.61 -3.59 13.55
N LEU A 115 -7.92 -2.49 13.89
CA LEU A 115 -6.97 -1.81 13.02
C LEU A 115 -5.88 -2.73 12.46
N LYS A 116 -5.46 -3.78 13.18
CA LYS A 116 -4.42 -4.72 12.71
C LYS A 116 -4.85 -5.53 11.49
N GLU A 117 -6.16 -5.60 11.25
CA GLU A 117 -6.79 -6.36 10.17
C GLU A 117 -7.34 -5.45 9.07
N ILE A 118 -7.20 -4.13 9.25
CA ILE A 118 -7.50 -3.14 8.23
C ILE A 118 -6.23 -2.88 7.40
N VAL A 119 -6.40 -2.91 6.09
CA VAL A 119 -5.37 -2.56 5.13
C VAL A 119 -5.90 -1.37 4.34
N GLY A 120 -5.31 -0.19 4.59
CA GLY A 120 -5.65 1.02 3.85
C GLY A 120 -4.40 1.74 3.41
N PHE A 121 -4.39 2.20 2.16
CA PHE A 121 -3.31 3.02 1.61
C PHE A 121 -3.86 4.23 0.89
N LYS A 122 -3.23 5.39 1.09
CA LYS A 122 -3.44 6.56 0.26
C LYS A 122 -2.14 7.27 -0.06
N VAL A 123 -2.16 8.13 -1.07
CA VAL A 123 -1.07 9.08 -1.34
C VAL A 123 -1.50 10.50 -1.03
N GLU A 124 -0.65 11.18 -0.27
CA GLU A 124 -0.79 12.59 0.10
C GLU A 124 0.62 13.22 0.20
N ASN A 125 0.82 14.45 -0.26
CA ASN A 125 2.12 15.14 -0.18
C ASN A 125 3.33 14.38 -0.78
N ASN A 126 3.10 13.52 -1.78
CA ASN A 126 4.08 12.58 -2.36
C ASN A 126 4.57 11.47 -1.41
N GLU A 127 3.80 11.17 -0.37
CA GLU A 127 4.09 10.11 0.58
C GLU A 127 2.90 9.14 0.63
N ILE A 128 3.19 7.88 0.93
CA ILE A 128 2.20 6.85 1.18
C ILE A 128 1.84 6.89 2.66
N TYR A 129 0.56 6.80 2.94
CA TYR A 129 0.01 6.72 4.28
C TYR A 129 -0.78 5.44 4.46
N THR A 130 -0.74 4.88 5.67
CA THR A 130 -1.55 3.74 6.10
C THR A 130 -2.68 4.19 7.02
N PHE A 131 -3.84 3.56 6.90
CA PHE A 131 -4.99 3.88 7.76
C PHE A 131 -4.66 3.62 9.24
N SER A 132 -5.14 4.48 10.15
CA SER A 132 -4.84 4.38 11.58
C SER A 132 -5.99 4.76 12.53
N SER A 133 -7.23 4.85 12.04
CA SER A 133 -8.39 5.11 12.89
C SER A 133 -8.76 3.90 13.75
N GLN A 134 -9.22 4.14 14.98
CA GLN A 134 -9.65 3.07 15.89
C GLN A 134 -11.13 2.73 15.68
N LEU A 135 -11.44 1.43 15.58
CA LEU A 135 -12.78 0.92 15.21
C LEU A 135 -13.33 -0.15 16.18
N ASP A 136 -12.69 -0.33 17.34
CA ASP A 136 -12.99 -1.45 18.24
C ASP A 136 -14.44 -1.49 18.78
N ASN A 137 -15.14 -0.36 18.88
CA ASN A 137 -16.53 -0.31 19.37
C ASN A 137 -17.46 0.46 18.42
N CYS A 138 -17.18 0.44 17.12
CA CYS A 138 -18.04 1.12 16.15
C CYS A 138 -19.41 0.44 16.04
N VAL A 139 -20.44 1.25 15.80
CA VAL A 139 -21.77 0.78 15.37
C VAL A 139 -21.75 0.62 13.85
N LYS A 140 -22.56 -0.28 13.27
CA LYS A 140 -22.60 -0.60 11.84
C LYS A 140 -22.40 0.61 10.92
N GLU A 141 -23.19 1.67 11.07
CA GLU A 141 -23.09 2.88 10.25
C GLU A 141 -21.68 3.50 10.29
N GLN A 142 -21.08 3.60 11.47
CA GLN A 142 -19.71 4.11 11.67
C GLN A 142 -18.66 3.14 11.11
N CYS A 143 -18.88 1.82 11.25
CA CYS A 143 -17.96 0.81 10.73
C CYS A 143 -17.98 0.79 9.20
N GLN A 144 -19.14 1.01 8.56
CA GLN A 144 -19.28 1.05 7.10
C GLN A 144 -18.67 2.32 6.50
N THR A 145 -18.65 3.43 7.23
CA THR A 145 -17.95 4.65 6.81
C THR A 145 -16.48 4.38 6.46
N LEU A 146 -15.83 3.40 7.11
CA LEU A 146 -14.46 2.97 6.82
C LEU A 146 -14.22 2.72 5.32
N LEU A 147 -15.15 2.03 4.66
CA LEU A 147 -15.01 1.69 3.25
C LEU A 147 -15.62 2.77 2.36
N GLU A 148 -16.54 3.58 2.84
CA GLU A 148 -17.23 4.60 2.05
C GLU A 148 -16.32 5.75 1.64
N ASN A 149 -15.45 6.17 2.56
CA ASN A 149 -14.56 7.30 2.37
C ASN A 149 -13.14 6.97 2.82
N CYS A 150 -12.19 7.76 2.34
CA CYS A 150 -10.81 7.72 2.84
C CYS A 150 -10.59 8.70 3.98
N ASP A 151 -11.66 8.95 4.74
CA ASP A 151 -11.66 9.86 5.87
C ASP A 151 -11.19 9.13 7.13
N GLY A 152 -10.69 9.90 8.09
CA GLY A 152 -10.14 9.38 9.34
C GLY A 152 -8.65 9.69 9.51
N ASN A 153 -8.05 9.00 10.48
CA ASN A 153 -6.65 9.17 10.81
C ASN A 153 -5.78 8.27 9.93
N TRP A 154 -4.63 8.84 9.55
CA TRP A 154 -3.66 8.20 8.69
C TRP A 154 -2.26 8.40 9.27
N SER A 155 -1.43 7.37 9.18
CA SER A 155 -0.05 7.39 9.63
C SER A 155 0.89 7.30 8.44
N LYS A 156 1.97 8.07 8.45
CA LYS A 156 2.94 8.07 7.37
C LYS A 156 3.62 6.69 7.27
N PHE A 157 3.72 6.16 6.06
CA PHE A 157 4.35 4.87 5.77
C PHE A 157 5.68 5.03 5.02
N THR A 158 5.80 6.03 4.16
CA THR A 158 7.03 6.34 3.41
C THR A 158 7.48 7.78 3.66
N GLU A 159 8.78 8.04 3.56
CA GLU A 159 9.34 9.39 3.67
C GLU A 159 9.73 9.94 2.30
N ALA A 160 9.29 11.17 1.98
CA ALA A 160 9.59 11.85 0.71
C ALA A 160 11.11 12.09 0.48
N ASN A 161 11.90 12.05 1.56
CA ASN A 161 13.36 12.17 1.51
C ASN A 161 14.05 10.91 0.96
N ASN A 162 13.37 9.76 0.97
CA ASN A 162 13.86 8.52 0.37
C ASN A 162 13.48 8.48 -1.12
N PHE A 163 12.19 8.61 -1.40
CA PHE A 163 11.61 8.76 -2.73
C PHE A 163 10.26 9.48 -2.63
N LYS A 164 9.87 10.18 -3.70
CA LYS A 164 8.57 10.86 -3.80
C LYS A 164 7.60 9.98 -4.57
N THR A 165 6.47 9.64 -3.96
CA THR A 165 5.39 8.90 -4.63
C THR A 165 4.57 9.84 -5.51
N LYS A 166 4.76 9.76 -6.82
CA LYS A 166 4.02 10.58 -7.80
C LYS A 166 2.66 9.98 -8.14
N LYS A 167 2.59 8.66 -8.13
CA LYS A 167 1.37 7.91 -8.44
C LYS A 167 1.33 6.65 -7.61
N LEU A 168 0.16 6.37 -7.03
CA LEU A 168 -0.21 5.06 -6.51
C LEU A 168 -1.67 4.87 -6.88
N ASP A 169 -1.93 4.22 -8.00
CA ASP A 169 -3.29 4.05 -8.51
C ASP A 169 -3.76 2.60 -8.36
N PHE A 170 -4.99 2.46 -7.88
CA PHE A 170 -5.71 1.20 -7.76
C PHE A 170 -6.85 1.17 -8.78
N SER A 171 -6.98 0.06 -9.51
CA SER A 171 -8.08 -0.12 -10.45
C SER A 171 -8.38 -1.59 -10.69
N TRP A 172 -9.64 -1.92 -10.95
CA TRP A 172 -10.03 -3.27 -11.37
C TRP A 172 -9.69 -3.49 -12.85
N ARG A 173 -9.05 -4.63 -13.16
CA ARG A 173 -8.96 -5.18 -14.52
C ARG A 173 -10.08 -6.17 -14.81
N GLN A 174 -10.51 -6.86 -13.76
CA GLN A 174 -11.74 -7.62 -13.69
C GLN A 174 -12.38 -7.23 -12.37
N GLU A 175 -13.61 -6.72 -12.44
CA GLU A 175 -14.34 -6.22 -11.27
C GLU A 175 -14.30 -7.25 -10.13
N ASP A 176 -13.95 -6.77 -8.94
CA ASP A 176 -13.88 -7.54 -7.68
C ASP A 176 -12.94 -8.75 -7.66
N ASN A 177 -12.17 -9.02 -8.72
CA ASN A 177 -11.32 -10.23 -8.83
C ASN A 177 -9.86 -9.93 -9.17
N LEU A 178 -9.58 -9.00 -10.10
CA LEU A 178 -8.21 -8.71 -10.53
C LEU A 178 -7.88 -7.23 -10.31
N LEU A 179 -7.17 -6.95 -9.22
CA LEU A 179 -6.70 -5.61 -8.87
C LEU A 179 -5.41 -5.29 -9.63
N LYS A 180 -5.34 -4.12 -10.26
CA LYS A 180 -4.11 -3.51 -10.75
C LYS A 180 -3.66 -2.42 -9.79
N ILE A 181 -2.38 -2.45 -9.47
CA ILE A 181 -1.68 -1.44 -8.68
C ILE A 181 -0.60 -0.82 -9.57
N GLU A 182 -0.67 0.48 -9.79
CA GLU A 182 0.36 1.24 -10.53
C GLU A 182 1.09 2.15 -9.56
N LEU A 183 2.42 2.05 -9.53
CA LEU A 183 3.28 2.86 -8.66
C LEU A 183 4.28 3.64 -9.50
N GLU A 184 4.39 4.94 -9.25
CA GLU A 184 5.41 5.81 -9.82
C GLU A 184 6.12 6.56 -8.69
N ILE A 185 7.44 6.40 -8.61
CA ILE A 185 8.29 7.06 -7.61
C ILE A 185 9.43 7.85 -8.26
N GLU A 186 9.75 9.01 -7.70
CA GLU A 186 10.80 9.92 -8.16
C GLU A 186 11.94 9.99 -7.13
N SER A 187 13.19 10.02 -7.60
CA SER A 187 14.35 10.29 -6.75
C SER A 187 14.37 11.74 -6.27
N PRO A 188 14.57 11.99 -4.96
CA PRO A 188 14.81 13.33 -4.44
C PRO A 188 16.24 13.80 -4.70
N LYS A 189 17.17 12.86 -4.98
CA LYS A 189 18.59 13.12 -5.25
C LYS A 189 18.85 13.48 -6.71
N GLN A 190 18.04 12.94 -7.64
CA GLN A 190 18.16 13.18 -9.07
C GLN A 190 16.83 13.62 -9.66
N LYS A 191 16.71 14.92 -9.92
CA LYS A 191 15.50 15.52 -10.47
C LYS A 191 15.09 14.86 -11.79
N GLY A 192 13.83 14.44 -11.90
CA GLY A 192 13.29 13.80 -13.10
C GLY A 192 13.69 12.34 -13.31
N LEU A 193 14.47 11.74 -12.39
CA LEU A 193 14.67 10.29 -12.38
C LEU A 193 13.45 9.63 -11.74
N ILE A 194 12.63 9.00 -12.58
CA ILE A 194 11.36 8.36 -12.20
C ILE A 194 11.42 6.87 -12.54
N TYR A 195 10.86 6.04 -11.66
CA TYR A 195 10.62 4.63 -11.93
C TYR A 195 9.14 4.30 -11.78
N THR A 196 8.60 3.57 -12.76
CA THR A 196 7.20 3.14 -12.79
C THR A 196 7.13 1.63 -12.82
N ALA A 197 6.27 1.07 -11.98
CA ALA A 197 6.00 -0.37 -11.95
C ALA A 197 4.52 -0.66 -11.77
N VAL A 198 4.12 -1.86 -12.18
CA VAL A 198 2.74 -2.34 -12.12
C VAL A 198 2.69 -3.72 -11.48
N ARG A 199 1.69 -3.96 -10.64
CA ARG A 199 1.38 -5.29 -10.09
C ARG A 199 -0.08 -5.63 -10.35
N TYR A 200 -0.33 -6.91 -10.60
CA TYR A 200 -1.66 -7.49 -10.67
C TYR A 200 -1.84 -8.46 -9.49
N VAL A 201 -2.97 -8.36 -8.79
CA VAL A 201 -3.27 -9.15 -7.59
C VAL A 201 -4.66 -9.75 -7.75
N PHE A 202 -4.77 -11.07 -7.62
CA PHE A 202 -6.06 -11.75 -7.56
C PHE A 202 -6.65 -11.62 -6.16
N ILE A 203 -7.91 -11.20 -6.08
CA ILE A 203 -8.67 -11.07 -4.85
C ILE A 203 -9.73 -12.17 -4.82
N LEU A 204 -9.53 -13.16 -3.94
CA LEU A 204 -10.29 -14.41 -4.00
C LEU A 204 -11.56 -14.41 -3.15
N ASN A 205 -11.71 -13.45 -2.22
CA ASN A 205 -12.82 -13.43 -1.26
C ASN A 205 -13.49 -12.04 -1.16
N ASN A 206 -13.40 -11.19 -2.18
CA ASN A 206 -13.88 -9.81 -2.08
C ASN A 206 -15.41 -9.70 -1.91
N THR A 207 -16.16 -10.54 -2.61
CA THR A 207 -17.63 -10.56 -2.61
C THR A 207 -18.12 -11.89 -2.05
N ARG A 208 -18.70 -11.85 -0.85
CA ARG A 208 -19.44 -12.96 -0.25
C ARG A 208 -20.64 -12.45 0.50
#